data_AF-A0A1I6XCD9-F1
#
_entry.id   AF-A0A1I6XCD9-F1
#
_cell.length_a   1.000
_cell.length_b   1.000
_cell.length_c   1.000
_cell.angle_alpha   90.00
_cell.angle_beta   90.00
_cell.angle_gamma   90.00
#
_symmetry.space_group_name_H-M   'P 1'
#
loop_
_entity.id
_entity.type
_entity.pdbx_description
1 polymer ?
#
loop_
_entity_poly.entity_id
_entity_poly.type
_entity_poly.pdbx_seq_one_letter_code
_entity_poly.pdbx_strand_id
1 'polypeptide(L)'
;MRELGAFEELLAAPDRAGKLAAQRRLAAGVSPAHAAMQVVFADAAAVGAAYTEYEGRRRADMAVLVGAFGRWLRDDPETALDVCWSVFSPHTMVRLLRDCGWSVERYADWLVGAVDRLLLR
;
A
#
# COMPACT_ATOMS: atom_id res chain seq x y z
N MET A 1 -14.50 2.54 -7.46
CA MET A 1 -15.24 1.26 -7.52
C MET A 1 -14.39 0.07 -7.97
N ARG A 2 -13.39 0.23 -8.86
CA ARG A 2 -12.50 -0.87 -9.30
C ARG A 2 -11.49 -1.35 -8.23
N GLU A 3 -11.07 -0.45 -7.33
CA GLU A 3 -10.08 -0.72 -6.28
C GLU A 3 -10.61 -1.63 -5.15
N LEU A 4 -11.90 -1.57 -4.85
CA LEU A 4 -12.52 -2.41 -3.80
C LEU A 4 -12.50 -3.90 -4.16
N GLY A 5 -12.70 -4.24 -5.44
CA GLY A 5 -12.71 -5.64 -5.89
C GLY A 5 -11.35 -6.33 -5.73
N ALA A 6 -10.24 -5.65 -6.03
CA ALA A 6 -8.92 -6.22 -5.84
C ALA A 6 -8.53 -6.34 -4.34
N PHE A 7 -9.10 -5.49 -3.49
CA PHE A 7 -8.95 -5.60 -2.03
C PHE A 7 -9.73 -6.79 -1.48
N GLU A 8 -10.98 -6.97 -1.89
CA GLU A 8 -11.79 -8.14 -1.56
C GLU A 8 -11.11 -9.45 -2.01
N GLU A 9 -10.55 -9.47 -3.22
CA GLU A 9 -9.75 -10.61 -3.71
C GLU A 9 -8.55 -10.92 -2.81
N LEU A 10 -7.84 -9.90 -2.32
CA LEU A 10 -6.71 -10.09 -1.41
C LEU A 10 -7.16 -10.70 -0.09
N LEU A 11 -8.28 -10.24 0.47
CA LEU A 11 -8.83 -10.78 1.70
C LEU A 11 -9.29 -12.23 1.52
N ALA A 12 -9.97 -12.53 0.41
CA ALA A 12 -10.54 -13.83 0.10
C ALA A 12 -9.51 -14.89 -0.35
N ALA A 13 -8.34 -14.48 -0.86
CA ALA A 13 -7.36 -15.42 -1.38
C ALA A 13 -6.86 -16.41 -0.29
N PRO A 14 -6.91 -17.74 -0.55
CA PRO A 14 -6.64 -18.77 0.45
C PRO A 14 -5.15 -19.07 0.64
N ASP A 15 -4.32 -18.65 -0.30
CA ASP A 15 -2.88 -18.92 -0.33
C ASP A 15 -2.05 -17.65 -0.59
N ARG A 16 -0.75 -17.75 -0.31
CA ARG A 16 0.21 -16.65 -0.43
C ARG A 16 0.28 -16.12 -1.87
N ALA A 17 0.27 -17.03 -2.85
CA ALA A 17 0.40 -16.67 -4.26
C ALA A 17 -0.80 -15.84 -4.72
N GLY A 18 -2.01 -16.22 -4.31
CA GLY A 18 -3.25 -15.49 -4.55
C GLY A 18 -3.24 -14.10 -3.92
N LYS A 19 -2.77 -13.98 -2.66
CA LYS A 19 -2.65 -12.66 -2.01
C LYS A 19 -1.66 -11.75 -2.71
N LEU A 20 -0.49 -12.26 -3.12
CA LEU A 20 0.50 -11.47 -3.87
C LEU A 20 -0.02 -11.07 -5.26
N ALA A 21 -0.78 -11.93 -5.94
CA ALA A 21 -1.40 -11.60 -7.22
C ALA A 21 -2.46 -10.49 -7.08
N ALA A 22 -3.32 -10.57 -6.06
CA ALA A 22 -4.31 -9.52 -5.76
C ALA A 22 -3.62 -8.20 -5.36
N GLN A 23 -2.55 -8.27 -4.57
CA GLN A 23 -1.73 -7.11 -4.21
C GLN A 23 -1.13 -6.41 -5.44
N ARG A 24 -0.65 -7.17 -6.43
CA ARG A 24 -0.17 -6.62 -7.70
C ARG A 24 -1.26 -5.84 -8.43
N ARG A 25 -2.48 -6.40 -8.49
CA ARG A 25 -3.63 -5.76 -9.14
C ARG A 25 -4.04 -4.46 -8.44
N LEU A 26 -4.06 -4.46 -7.11
CA LEU A 26 -4.27 -3.25 -6.32
C LEU A 26 -3.23 -2.17 -6.69
N ALA A 27 -1.95 -2.54 -6.66
CA ALA A 27 -0.84 -1.62 -6.96
C ALA A 27 -0.92 -1.04 -8.37
N ALA A 28 -1.30 -1.86 -9.36
CA ALA A 28 -1.45 -1.45 -10.74
C ALA A 28 -2.67 -0.55 -11.00
N GLY A 29 -3.66 -0.58 -10.09
CA GLY A 29 -4.88 0.24 -10.19
C GLY A 29 -4.70 1.67 -9.69
N VAL A 30 -3.60 1.98 -9.00
CA VAL A 30 -3.44 3.27 -8.33
C VAL A 30 -3.08 4.38 -9.33
N SER A 31 -3.76 5.53 -9.21
CA SER A 31 -3.46 6.72 -10.01
C SER A 31 -2.36 7.59 -9.36
N PRO A 32 -1.27 7.93 -10.08
CA PRO A 32 -0.23 8.83 -9.58
C PRO A 32 -0.77 10.21 -9.19
N ALA A 33 -1.78 10.70 -9.91
CA ALA A 33 -2.40 12.00 -9.63
C ALA A 33 -3.15 12.00 -8.28
N HIS A 34 -3.76 10.88 -7.90
CA HIS A 34 -4.44 10.73 -6.62
C HIS A 34 -3.44 10.85 -5.45
N ALA A 35 -2.30 10.18 -5.53
CA ALA A 35 -1.30 10.25 -4.47
C ALA A 35 -0.55 11.57 -4.44
N ALA A 36 -0.25 12.17 -5.59
CA ALA A 36 0.36 13.50 -5.63
C ALA A 36 -0.54 14.55 -4.95
N MET A 37 -1.86 14.45 -5.14
CA MET A 37 -2.83 15.30 -4.44
C MET A 37 -2.78 15.12 -2.92
N GLN A 38 -2.67 13.88 -2.43
CA GLN A 38 -2.55 13.59 -0.99
C GLN A 38 -1.27 14.17 -0.36
N VAL A 39 -0.16 14.15 -1.10
CA VAL A 39 1.12 14.74 -0.66
C VAL A 39 1.02 16.26 -0.55
N VAL A 40 0.47 16.93 -1.56
CA VAL A 40 0.33 18.40 -1.57
C VAL A 40 -0.57 18.90 -0.44
N PHE A 41 -1.56 18.10 -0.02
CA PHE A 41 -2.40 18.43 1.14
C PHE A 41 -1.71 18.23 2.50
N ALA A 42 -0.54 17.61 2.59
CA ALA A 42 0.20 17.55 3.85
C ALA A 42 0.89 18.90 4.20
N ASP A 43 1.28 19.67 3.18
CA ASP A 43 2.12 20.87 3.33
C ASP A 43 1.33 22.16 3.65
N ALA A 44 0.00 22.15 3.51
CA ALA A 44 -0.82 23.31 3.82
C ALA A 44 -1.34 23.27 5.26
N ALA A 45 -1.06 24.33 6.03
CA ALA A 45 -1.48 24.45 7.44
C ALA A 45 -3.00 24.27 7.67
N ALA A 46 -3.82 24.58 6.65
CA ALA A 46 -5.28 24.41 6.71
C ALA A 46 -5.75 22.95 6.59
N VAL A 47 -4.91 22.02 6.14
CA VAL A 47 -5.27 20.63 5.87
C VAL A 47 -4.48 19.61 6.70
N GLY A 48 -3.55 20.04 7.54
CA GLY A 48 -2.76 19.15 8.41
C GLY A 48 -3.60 18.23 9.32
N ALA A 49 -4.73 18.72 9.84
CA ALA A 49 -5.66 17.90 10.63
C ALA A 49 -6.36 16.83 9.77
N ALA A 50 -6.83 17.21 8.57
CA ALA A 50 -7.45 16.28 7.63
C ALA A 50 -6.45 15.24 7.11
N TYR A 51 -5.20 15.65 6.89
CA TYR A 51 -4.11 14.75 6.52
C TYR A 51 -3.77 13.77 7.65
N THR A 52 -3.74 14.24 8.90
CA THR A 52 -3.53 13.37 10.08
C THR A 52 -4.65 12.34 10.20
N GLU A 53 -5.91 12.76 10.04
CA GLU A 53 -7.06 11.84 10.04
C GLU A 53 -6.99 10.84 8.89
N TYR A 54 -6.61 11.29 7.70
CA TYR A 54 -6.38 10.43 6.54
C TYR A 54 -5.30 9.38 6.82
N GLU A 55 -4.13 9.79 7.34
CA GLU A 55 -3.05 8.85 7.67
C GLU A 55 -3.45 7.88 8.79
N GLY A 56 -4.27 8.31 9.75
CA GLY A 56 -4.86 7.45 10.77
C GLY A 56 -5.77 6.37 10.17
N ARG A 57 -6.68 6.75 9.26
CA ARG A 57 -7.53 5.80 8.53
C ARG A 57 -6.70 4.86 7.64
N ARG A 58 -5.73 5.41 6.90
CA ARG A 58 -4.81 4.62 6.07
C ARG A 58 -4.06 3.59 6.90
N ARG A 59 -3.57 3.96 8.09
CA ARG A 59 -2.90 3.02 8.99
C ARG A 59 -3.84 1.91 9.46
N ALA A 60 -5.10 2.24 9.78
CA ALA A 60 -6.10 1.23 10.13
C ALA A 60 -6.40 0.27 8.97
N ASP A 61 -6.53 0.79 7.74
CA ASP A 61 -6.74 -0.04 6.54
C ASP A 61 -5.53 -0.95 6.27
N MET A 62 -4.31 -0.45 6.47
CA MET A 62 -3.09 -1.25 6.36
C MET A 62 -3.02 -2.35 7.42
N ALA A 63 -3.57 -2.14 8.62
CA ALA A 63 -3.65 -3.17 9.64
C ALA A 63 -4.54 -4.35 9.19
N VAL A 64 -5.65 -4.06 8.50
CA VAL A 64 -6.52 -5.09 7.90
C VAL A 64 -5.75 -5.87 6.83
N LEU A 65 -5.01 -5.17 5.96
CA LEU A 65 -4.20 -5.77 4.91
C LEU A 65 -3.08 -6.66 5.46
N VAL A 66 -2.37 -6.20 6.50
CA VAL A 66 -1.33 -6.99 7.19
C VAL A 66 -1.94 -8.21 7.87
N GLY A 67 -3.06 -8.05 8.57
CA GLY A 67 -3.80 -9.16 9.18
C GLY A 67 -4.20 -10.23 8.18
N ALA A 68 -4.51 -9.85 6.93
CA ALA A 68 -4.86 -10.80 5.87
C ALA A 68 -3.70 -11.73 5.48
N PHE A 69 -2.43 -11.34 5.66
CA PHE A 69 -1.28 -12.24 5.44
C PHE A 69 -1.08 -13.23 6.59
N GLY A 70 -1.55 -12.90 7.80
CA GLY A 70 -1.64 -13.81 8.95
C GLY A 70 -0.33 -14.55 9.23
N ARG A 71 -0.39 -15.89 9.18
CA ARG A 71 0.76 -16.76 9.50
C ARG A 71 1.98 -16.61 8.58
N TRP A 72 1.83 -15.93 7.44
CA TRP A 72 2.94 -15.71 6.51
C TRP A 72 3.80 -14.51 6.87
N LEU A 73 3.39 -13.69 7.84
CA LEU A 73 4.17 -12.54 8.28
C LEU A 73 5.54 -12.96 8.79
N ARG A 74 6.57 -12.20 8.41
CA ARG A 74 7.93 -12.38 8.89
C ARG A 74 8.06 -12.02 10.35
N ASP A 75 7.62 -10.82 10.69
CA ASP A 75 7.72 -10.25 12.01
C ASP A 75 6.34 -10.30 12.69
N ASP A 76 6.27 -9.76 13.91
CA ASP A 76 4.99 -9.60 14.59
C ASP A 76 4.08 -8.61 13.82
N PRO A 77 2.76 -8.65 14.03
CA PRO A 77 1.81 -7.81 13.28
C PRO A 77 2.04 -6.30 13.39
N GLU A 78 2.59 -5.80 14.51
CA GLU A 78 2.84 -4.38 14.71
C GLU A 78 4.05 -3.92 13.88
N THR A 79 5.15 -4.68 13.95
CA THR A 79 6.31 -4.45 13.08
C THR A 79 5.94 -4.55 11.60
N ALA A 80 5.14 -5.56 11.22
CA ALA A 80 4.67 -5.71 9.85
C ALA A 80 3.78 -4.54 9.39
N LEU A 81 2.95 -4.00 10.28
CA LEU A 81 2.15 -2.79 10.03
C LEU A 81 3.05 -1.57 9.79
N ASP A 82 4.06 -1.34 10.62
CA ASP A 82 4.97 -0.21 10.46
C ASP A 82 5.73 -0.26 9.14
N VAL A 83 6.22 -1.45 8.76
CA VAL A 83 6.87 -1.69 7.47
C VAL A 83 5.90 -1.44 6.32
N CYS A 84 4.69 -2.03 6.39
CA CYS A 84 3.69 -1.88 5.33
C CYS A 84 3.26 -0.41 5.17
N TRP A 85 2.94 0.26 6.26
CA TRP A 85 2.48 1.66 6.27
C TRP A 85 3.53 2.62 5.70
N SER A 86 4.82 2.34 5.94
CA SER A 86 5.96 3.12 5.41
C SER A 86 6.22 2.86 3.93
N VAL A 87 6.28 1.59 3.53
CA VAL A 87 6.58 1.19 2.14
C VAL A 87 5.46 1.61 1.19
N PHE A 88 4.20 1.53 1.64
CA PHE A 88 3.01 1.81 0.84
C PHE A 88 2.56 3.28 1.00
N SER A 89 3.46 4.17 1.37
CA SER A 89 3.12 5.58 1.50
C SER A 89 2.85 6.22 0.13
N PRO A 90 1.89 7.15 0.03
CA PRO A 90 1.67 7.95 -1.18
C PRO A 90 2.96 8.63 -1.66
N HIS A 91 3.80 9.07 -0.71
CA HIS A 91 5.12 9.67 -0.97
C HIS A 91 6.07 8.72 -1.71
N THR A 92 6.18 7.47 -1.27
CA THR A 92 7.02 6.46 -1.93
C THR A 92 6.56 6.24 -3.38
N MET A 93 5.26 6.09 -3.59
CA MET A 93 4.71 5.88 -4.93
C MET A 93 4.95 7.07 -5.85
N VAL A 94 4.71 8.30 -5.37
CA VAL A 94 4.98 9.52 -6.16
C VAL A 94 6.45 9.60 -6.55
N ARG A 95 7.38 9.36 -5.61
CA ARG A 95 8.81 9.37 -5.90
C ARG A 95 9.19 8.36 -6.98
N LEU A 96 8.71 7.13 -6.89
CA LEU A 96 9.05 6.08 -7.85
C LEU A 96 8.46 6.35 -9.24
N LEU A 97 7.17 6.72 -9.31
CA LEU A 97 6.48 6.90 -10.59
C LEU A 97 6.83 8.24 -11.26
N ARG A 98 6.81 9.34 -10.51
CA ARG A 98 7.02 10.69 -11.05
C ARG A 98 8.50 11.05 -11.13
N ASP A 99 9.23 10.88 -10.02
CA ASP A 99 10.58 11.43 -9.91
C ASP A 99 11.63 10.47 -10.48
N CYS A 100 11.45 9.16 -10.29
CA CYS A 100 12.31 8.12 -10.86
C CYS A 100 11.83 7.61 -12.23
N GLY A 101 10.67 8.07 -12.72
CA GLY A 101 10.14 7.74 -14.04
C GLY A 101 9.76 6.27 -14.22
N TRP A 102 9.39 5.55 -13.15
CA TRP A 102 8.95 4.16 -13.28
C TRP A 102 7.58 4.06 -13.95
N SER A 103 7.38 2.99 -14.72
CA SER A 103 6.04 2.61 -15.16
C SER A 103 5.22 2.06 -13.98
N VAL A 104 3.90 2.09 -14.11
CA VAL A 104 2.98 1.54 -13.11
C VAL A 104 3.21 0.04 -12.91
N GLU A 105 3.50 -0.69 -13.99
CA GLU A 105 3.80 -2.12 -13.96
C GLU A 105 5.08 -2.39 -13.18
N ARG A 106 6.14 -1.60 -13.45
CA ARG A 106 7.39 -1.74 -12.70
C ARG A 106 7.19 -1.46 -11.21
N TYR A 107 6.39 -0.45 -10.87
CA TYR A 107 6.03 -0.15 -9.48
C TYR A 107 5.25 -1.30 -8.83
N ALA A 108 4.25 -1.85 -9.52
CA ALA A 108 3.48 -2.98 -9.02
C ALA A 108 4.37 -4.20 -8.74
N ASP A 109 5.31 -4.49 -9.63
CA ASP A 109 6.21 -5.64 -9.53
C ASP A 109 7.21 -5.47 -8.39
N TRP A 110 7.74 -4.25 -8.26
CA TRP A 110 8.57 -3.89 -7.13
C TRP A 110 7.81 -3.97 -5.81
N LEU A 111 6.58 -3.45 -5.74
CA LEU A 111 5.79 -3.44 -4.51
C LEU A 111 5.48 -4.86 -4.04
N VAL A 112 5.09 -5.74 -4.96
CA VAL A 112 4.87 -7.16 -4.65
C VAL A 112 6.16 -7.82 -4.16
N GLY A 113 7.29 -7.54 -4.83
CA GLY A 113 8.60 -8.02 -4.36
C GLY A 113 9.00 -7.44 -3.00
N ALA A 114 8.61 -6.21 -2.68
CA ALA A 114 8.84 -5.60 -1.37
C ALA A 114 7.95 -6.24 -0.29
N VAL A 115 6.68 -6.52 -0.56
CA VAL A 115 5.81 -7.30 0.33
C VAL A 115 6.43 -8.65 0.62
N ASP A 116 6.80 -9.38 -0.44
CA ASP A 116 7.36 -10.71 -0.30
C ASP A 116 8.66 -10.70 0.50
N ARG A 117 9.55 -9.75 0.22
CA ARG A 117 10.85 -9.66 0.87
C ARG A 117 10.87 -8.94 2.21
N LEU A 118 9.90 -8.10 2.55
CA LEU A 118 9.92 -7.31 3.78
C LEU A 118 8.83 -7.74 4.77
N LEU A 119 7.69 -8.21 4.27
CA LEU A 119 6.55 -8.60 5.12
C LEU A 119 6.41 -10.10 5.29
N LEU A 120 6.88 -10.93 4.35
CA LEU A 120 6.55 -12.37 4.34
C LEU A 120 7.76 -13.30 4.61
N ARG A 121 7.49 -14.50 5.14
CA ARG A 121 8.46 -15.61 5.28
C ARG A 121 8.52 -16.49 4.04
#